data_AF-A0A934ZAS2-F1
#
_entry.id   AF-A0A934ZAS2-F1
#
_cell.length_a   1.000
_cell.length_b   1.000
_cell.length_c   1.000
_cell.angle_alpha   90.00
_cell.angle_beta   90.00
_cell.angle_gamma   90.00
#
_symmetry.space_group_name_H-M   'P 1'
#
loop_
_entity.id
_entity.type
_entity.pdbx_description
1 polymer ?
#
loop_
_entity_poly.entity_id
_entity_poly.type
_entity_poly.pdbx_seq_one_letter_code
_entity_poly.pdbx_strand_id
1 'polypeptide(L)'
;MHDAIEDLVDDEARLEWLQTVRHYVVDRGGNGKRTLRFMHGSRLPYLTMAQRSTALPAVAEATDFTESGLPLQVTPDPAIARDVAPSADEPGPRRIAFPANPDRGAACEKAIVYLVNATLSTDELRNLDAVYKGRWGGGENVLKALQAVGFGVNRSRRIELASSRGDDGKLARSEERYETLVDTLKSINHRGSPKEARHFDRTLVKIGAETLKAQQIRDKPTTKHVRVVDGTGEMLAKWLMLLLTNALAITLGRSRIPAVRTMTPARLNELLLGRSTVASVSANAITLYLEPIHEYRDREHQRELVRVFDEAALTLTGRTLRLRLRKASGAE
;
A
#
# COMPACT_ATOMS: atom_id res chain seq x y z
N MET A 1 5.54 8.92 1.44
CA MET A 1 4.44 8.28 0.67
C MET A 1 3.62 9.31 -0.04
N HIS A 2 3.01 10.25 0.68
CA HIS A 2 2.25 11.32 0.08
C HIS A 2 3.04 12.07 -1.00
N ASP A 3 4.26 12.52 -0.69
CA ASP A 3 5.14 13.23 -1.63
C ASP A 3 5.42 12.42 -2.92
N ALA A 4 5.55 11.09 -2.83
CA ALA A 4 5.78 10.25 -4.01
C ALA A 4 4.52 10.04 -4.88
N ILE A 5 3.33 10.14 -4.29
CA ILE A 5 2.08 10.10 -5.06
C ILE A 5 1.82 11.47 -5.67
N GLU A 6 2.15 12.56 -4.98
CA GLU A 6 2.17 13.91 -5.54
C GLU A 6 3.05 13.96 -6.80
N ASP A 7 4.32 13.54 -6.71
CA ASP A 7 5.25 13.52 -7.85
C ASP A 7 4.75 12.70 -9.06
N LEU A 8 3.93 11.67 -8.83
CA LEU A 8 3.36 10.83 -9.89
C LEU A 8 2.09 11.42 -10.49
N VAL A 9 1.30 12.14 -9.69
CA VAL A 9 0.08 12.81 -10.13
C VAL A 9 0.40 14.10 -10.88
N ASP A 10 1.53 14.75 -10.56
CA ASP A 10 2.00 15.98 -11.22
C ASP A 10 2.40 15.76 -12.69
N ASP A 11 2.59 14.51 -13.13
CA ASP A 11 2.84 14.13 -14.53
C ASP A 11 1.54 13.56 -15.14
N GLU A 12 1.01 14.26 -16.15
CA GLU A 12 -0.30 13.96 -16.76
C GLU A 12 -0.39 12.55 -17.36
N ALA A 13 0.68 12.08 -18.03
CA ALA A 13 0.72 10.74 -18.61
C ALA A 13 0.74 9.66 -17.52
N ARG A 14 1.39 9.94 -16.39
CA ARG A 14 1.39 9.04 -15.23
C ARG A 14 0.05 9.06 -14.51
N LEU A 15 -0.60 10.22 -14.40
CA LEU A 15 -1.94 10.33 -13.81
C LEU A 15 -2.98 9.54 -14.62
N GLU A 16 -2.99 9.69 -15.94
CA GLU A 16 -3.88 8.93 -16.82
C GLU A 16 -3.68 7.42 -16.62
N TRP A 17 -2.41 6.99 -16.63
CA TRP A 17 -2.07 5.60 -16.34
C TRP A 17 -2.54 5.17 -14.94
N LEU A 18 -2.34 6.00 -13.92
CA LEU A 18 -2.74 5.69 -12.56
C LEU A 18 -4.27 5.54 -12.42
N GLN A 19 -5.06 6.21 -13.24
CA GLN A 19 -6.52 6.11 -13.20
C GLN A 19 -7.05 4.83 -13.87
N THR A 20 -6.22 4.10 -14.63
CA THR A 20 -6.62 2.81 -15.23
C THR A 20 -6.66 1.64 -14.23
N VAL A 21 -6.06 1.83 -13.05
CA VAL A 21 -5.99 0.78 -12.01
C VAL A 21 -7.29 0.76 -11.21
N ARG A 22 -7.90 -0.43 -11.08
CA ARG A 22 -9.17 -0.61 -10.36
C ARG A 22 -9.11 -0.21 -8.87
N HIS A 23 -8.02 -0.56 -8.18
CA HIS A 23 -7.71 -0.07 -6.84
C HIS A 23 -6.27 -0.38 -6.43
N TYR A 24 -5.63 0.58 -5.77
CA TYR A 24 -4.31 0.50 -5.16
C TYR A 24 -4.40 -0.11 -3.77
N VAL A 25 -3.71 -1.23 -3.55
CA VAL A 25 -3.59 -1.81 -2.21
C VAL A 25 -2.49 -1.07 -1.43
N VAL A 26 -2.89 -0.30 -0.42
CA VAL A 26 -1.97 0.52 0.36
C VAL A 26 -1.59 -0.16 1.68
N ASP A 27 -0.32 -0.13 2.03
CA ASP A 27 0.20 -0.63 3.33
C ASP A 27 -0.48 0.06 4.53
N ARG A 28 -0.57 -0.66 5.66
CA ARG A 28 -0.97 -0.08 6.96
C ARG A 28 -0.08 1.08 7.41
N GLY A 29 1.19 1.09 6.98
CA GLY A 29 2.13 2.19 7.22
C GLY A 29 1.93 3.40 6.29
N GLY A 30 1.16 3.24 5.22
CA GLY A 30 0.93 4.24 4.18
C GLY A 30 -0.44 4.92 4.21
N ASN A 31 -1.40 4.33 4.91
CA ASN A 31 -2.80 4.79 5.00
C ASN A 31 -3.03 6.08 5.82
N GLY A 32 -2.02 6.94 5.96
CA GLY A 32 -2.14 8.20 6.69
C GLY A 32 -3.24 9.08 6.09
N LYS A 33 -3.99 9.78 6.95
CA LYS A 33 -5.14 10.62 6.56
C LYS A 33 -4.80 11.60 5.43
N ARG A 34 -3.63 12.26 5.50
CA ARG A 34 -3.13 13.17 4.46
C ARG A 34 -3.04 12.46 3.11
N THR A 35 -2.46 11.26 3.09
CA THR A 35 -2.29 10.49 1.86
C THR A 35 -3.62 9.98 1.29
N LEU A 36 -4.51 9.45 2.13
CA LEU A 36 -5.81 8.95 1.66
C LEU A 36 -6.70 10.09 1.13
N ARG A 37 -6.63 11.29 1.73
CA ARG A 37 -7.27 12.48 1.19
C ARG A 37 -6.71 12.87 -0.17
N PHE A 38 -5.38 12.86 -0.30
CA PHE A 38 -4.73 13.14 -1.58
C PHE A 38 -5.15 12.15 -2.66
N MET A 39 -5.02 10.85 -2.40
CA MET A 39 -5.46 9.81 -3.34
C MET A 39 -6.93 9.96 -3.71
N HIS A 40 -7.81 10.26 -2.75
CA HIS A 40 -9.22 10.51 -3.06
C HIS A 40 -9.43 11.76 -3.93
N GLY A 41 -8.78 12.89 -3.60
CA GLY A 41 -8.86 14.13 -4.37
C GLY A 41 -8.33 13.97 -5.81
N SER A 42 -7.27 13.18 -5.98
CA SER A 42 -6.69 12.85 -7.28
C SER A 42 -7.42 11.70 -8.01
N ARG A 43 -8.59 11.27 -7.50
CA ARG A 43 -9.41 10.17 -8.04
C ARG A 43 -8.68 8.85 -8.19
N LEU A 44 -7.69 8.59 -7.31
CA LEU A 44 -6.98 7.33 -7.24
C LEU A 44 -7.75 6.35 -6.33
N PRO A 45 -8.26 5.23 -6.87
CA PRO A 45 -8.99 4.26 -6.07
C PRO A 45 -8.02 3.47 -5.17
N TYR A 46 -8.27 3.38 -3.87
CA TYR A 46 -7.44 2.70 -2.89
C TYR A 46 -8.24 1.68 -2.07
N LEU A 47 -7.52 0.69 -1.58
CA LEU A 47 -7.95 -0.28 -0.58
C LEU A 47 -6.83 -0.46 0.44
N THR A 48 -7.14 -0.30 1.72
CA THR A 48 -6.14 -0.48 2.79
C THR A 48 -6.78 -0.99 4.06
N MET A 49 -5.98 -1.58 4.93
CA MET A 49 -6.40 -1.91 6.29
C MET A 49 -6.19 -0.73 7.22
N ALA A 50 -7.17 -0.42 8.06
CA ALA A 50 -6.98 0.47 9.20
C ALA A 50 -6.01 -0.13 10.23
N GLN A 51 -5.38 0.72 11.03
CA GLN A 51 -4.40 0.29 12.03
C GLN A 51 -5.01 -0.46 13.22
N ARG A 52 -6.30 -0.27 13.49
CA ARG A 52 -6.99 -0.85 14.65
C ARG A 52 -8.14 -1.74 14.18
N SER A 53 -8.25 -2.91 14.81
CA SER A 53 -9.45 -3.73 14.77
C SER A 53 -10.59 -3.09 15.56
N THR A 54 -11.80 -3.55 15.33
CA THR A 54 -13.02 -3.17 16.07
C THR A 54 -13.78 -4.43 16.49
N ALA A 55 -14.85 -4.27 17.25
CA ALA A 55 -15.81 -5.35 17.50
C ALA A 55 -16.52 -5.73 16.18
N LEU A 56 -16.85 -7.01 16.03
CA LEU A 56 -17.70 -7.44 14.91
C LEU A 56 -19.07 -6.75 15.04
N PRO A 57 -19.62 -6.18 13.94
CA PRO A 57 -20.96 -5.59 13.98
C PRO A 57 -22.00 -6.64 14.36
N ALA A 58 -23.03 -6.21 15.08
CA ALA A 58 -24.18 -7.06 15.34
C ALA A 58 -24.92 -7.37 14.03
N VAL A 59 -25.63 -8.51 13.96
CA VAL A 59 -26.41 -8.90 12.77
C VAL A 59 -27.43 -7.82 12.39
N ALA A 60 -28.06 -7.19 13.37
CA ALA A 60 -29.03 -6.11 13.14
C ALA A 60 -28.39 -4.82 12.57
N GLU A 61 -27.07 -4.66 12.70
CA GLU A 61 -26.31 -3.51 12.21
C GLU A 61 -25.55 -3.81 10.91
N ALA A 62 -25.74 -5.02 10.37
CA ALA A 62 -25.07 -5.50 9.17
C ALA A 62 -25.67 -4.83 7.93
N THR A 63 -24.79 -4.37 7.04
CA THR A 63 -25.16 -3.84 5.72
C THR A 63 -25.10 -4.93 4.64
N ASP A 64 -24.30 -5.97 4.86
CA ASP A 64 -24.19 -7.15 4.00
C ASP A 64 -23.63 -8.31 4.85
N PHE A 65 -23.39 -9.46 4.23
CA PHE A 65 -22.83 -10.64 4.88
C PHE A 65 -21.69 -11.23 4.04
N THR A 66 -20.68 -11.81 4.68
CA THR A 66 -19.66 -12.61 3.99
C THR A 66 -20.30 -13.80 3.27
N GLU A 67 -19.57 -14.47 2.39
CA GLU A 67 -20.03 -15.75 1.80
C GLU A 67 -20.39 -16.79 2.87
N SER A 68 -19.68 -16.78 4.00
CA SER A 68 -19.94 -17.64 5.16
C SER A 68 -21.08 -17.15 6.07
N GLY A 69 -21.80 -16.08 5.70
CA GLY A 69 -22.96 -15.57 6.43
C GLY A 69 -22.64 -14.72 7.66
N LEU A 70 -21.41 -14.22 7.82
CA LEU A 70 -21.04 -13.35 8.93
C LEU A 70 -21.32 -11.88 8.61
N PRO A 71 -21.73 -11.07 9.60
CA PRO A 71 -22.14 -9.69 9.36
C PRO A 71 -20.96 -8.81 8.89
N LEU A 72 -21.23 -7.99 7.89
CA LEU A 72 -20.39 -6.93 7.38
C LEU A 72 -21.05 -5.59 7.64
N GLN A 73 -20.26 -4.57 7.98
CA GLN A 73 -20.78 -3.21 8.11
C GLN A 73 -19.97 -2.24 7.25
N VAL A 74 -20.66 -1.61 6.30
CA VAL A 74 -20.13 -0.59 5.41
C VAL A 74 -20.66 0.77 5.86
N THR A 75 -19.76 1.67 6.21
CA THR A 75 -20.08 3.04 6.64
C THR A 75 -19.26 4.06 5.87
N PRO A 76 -19.72 5.31 5.71
CA PRO A 76 -18.86 6.38 5.19
C PRO A 76 -17.61 6.54 6.07
N ASP A 77 -16.47 6.93 5.48
CA ASP A 77 -15.27 7.28 6.26
C ASP A 77 -15.32 8.77 6.67
N PRO A 78 -15.71 9.11 7.91
CA PRO A 78 -15.87 10.50 8.34
C PRO A 78 -14.55 11.29 8.36
N ALA A 79 -13.40 10.62 8.24
CA ALA A 79 -12.10 11.27 8.14
C ALA A 79 -11.86 11.90 6.76
N ILE A 80 -12.49 11.34 5.72
CA ILE A 80 -12.23 11.65 4.31
C ILE A 80 -13.51 12.15 3.60
N ALA A 81 -14.66 11.53 3.84
CA ALA A 81 -15.92 11.77 3.14
C ALA A 81 -16.63 13.09 3.47
N ARG A 82 -15.96 14.05 4.14
CA ARG A 82 -16.64 15.24 4.71
C ARG A 82 -17.29 16.17 3.69
N ASP A 83 -16.93 16.07 2.40
CA ASP A 83 -17.30 17.08 1.40
C ASP A 83 -17.96 16.50 0.13
N VAL A 84 -18.20 15.19 0.05
CA VAL A 84 -18.80 14.55 -1.14
C VAL A 84 -19.93 13.61 -0.74
N ALA A 85 -21.14 13.91 -1.19
CA ALA A 85 -22.28 13.01 -1.02
C ALA A 85 -22.07 11.76 -1.88
N PRO A 86 -22.12 10.54 -1.29
CA PRO A 86 -21.96 9.31 -2.05
C PRO A 86 -23.11 9.14 -3.05
N SER A 87 -22.80 8.65 -4.24
CA SER A 87 -23.77 8.24 -5.25
C SER A 87 -23.68 6.73 -5.48
N ALA A 88 -24.62 6.17 -6.26
CA ALA A 88 -24.59 4.75 -6.61
C ALA A 88 -23.33 4.38 -7.42
N ASP A 89 -22.85 5.29 -8.27
CA ASP A 89 -21.69 5.10 -9.15
C ASP A 89 -20.37 5.50 -8.46
N GLU A 90 -20.43 6.45 -7.53
CA GLU A 90 -19.31 6.92 -6.72
C GLU A 90 -19.67 6.82 -5.23
N PRO A 91 -19.56 5.61 -4.64
CA PRO A 91 -19.96 5.38 -3.25
C PRO A 91 -19.06 6.08 -2.21
N GLY A 92 -18.02 6.77 -2.68
CA GLY A 92 -17.11 7.57 -1.87
C GLY A 92 -16.23 6.75 -0.92
N PRO A 93 -15.42 7.45 -0.10
CA PRO A 93 -14.59 6.85 0.93
C PRO A 93 -15.45 6.18 2.01
N ARG A 94 -15.17 4.90 2.28
CA ARG A 94 -15.91 4.01 3.16
C ARG A 94 -14.99 3.26 4.10
N ARG A 95 -15.55 2.89 5.25
CA ARG A 95 -15.00 1.97 6.23
C ARG A 95 -15.81 0.68 6.17
N ILE A 96 -15.13 -0.44 6.00
CA ILE A 96 -15.75 -1.77 5.97
C ILE A 96 -15.24 -2.54 7.17
N ALA A 97 -16.10 -2.82 8.15
CA ALA A 97 -15.82 -3.75 9.22
C ALA A 97 -16.09 -5.18 8.73
N PHE A 98 -15.02 -5.96 8.59
CA PHE A 98 -15.01 -7.32 8.06
C PHE A 98 -14.56 -8.32 9.14
N PRO A 99 -15.18 -9.50 9.31
CA PRO A 99 -14.80 -10.47 10.33
C PRO A 99 -13.31 -10.80 10.28
N ALA A 100 -12.62 -10.65 11.41
CA ALA A 100 -11.18 -10.85 11.47
C ALA A 100 -10.76 -12.31 11.27
N ASN A 101 -11.63 -13.24 11.69
CA ASN A 101 -11.45 -14.68 11.54
C ASN A 101 -12.77 -15.31 11.07
N PRO A 102 -13.08 -15.28 9.76
CA PRO A 102 -14.34 -15.79 9.23
C PRO A 102 -14.56 -17.28 9.54
N ASP A 103 -13.47 -18.06 9.60
CA ASP A 103 -13.51 -19.51 9.87
C ASP A 103 -14.04 -19.86 11.27
N ARG A 104 -14.08 -18.88 12.19
CA ARG A 104 -14.65 -19.07 13.53
C ARG A 104 -16.17 -19.01 13.55
N GLY A 105 -16.81 -18.68 12.42
CA GLY A 105 -18.26 -18.55 12.33
C GLY A 105 -18.81 -17.63 13.42
N ALA A 106 -19.86 -18.09 14.10
CA ALA A 106 -20.54 -17.33 15.16
C ALA A 106 -19.64 -16.97 16.36
N ALA A 107 -18.50 -17.64 16.57
CA ALA A 107 -17.54 -17.32 17.63
C ALA A 107 -16.58 -16.15 17.27
N CYS A 108 -16.77 -15.52 16.10
CA CYS A 108 -15.98 -14.36 15.70
C CYS A 108 -16.52 -13.09 16.37
N GLU A 109 -15.74 -12.49 17.26
CA GLU A 109 -16.14 -11.26 17.97
C GLU A 109 -15.43 -10.01 17.47
N LYS A 110 -14.42 -10.18 16.61
CA LYS A 110 -13.54 -9.08 16.16
C LYS A 110 -13.70 -8.86 14.66
N ALA A 111 -13.72 -7.60 14.27
CA ALA A 111 -13.61 -7.16 12.90
C ALA A 111 -12.28 -6.48 12.63
N ILE A 112 -11.75 -6.73 11.44
CA ILE A 112 -10.76 -5.91 10.78
C ILE A 112 -11.49 -4.77 10.06
N VAL A 113 -10.95 -3.55 10.12
CA VAL A 113 -11.50 -2.43 9.36
C VAL A 113 -10.67 -2.21 8.11
N TYR A 114 -11.34 -2.19 6.96
CA TYR A 114 -10.79 -1.77 5.68
C TYR A 114 -11.23 -0.34 5.36
N LEU A 115 -10.35 0.46 4.78
CA LEU A 115 -10.64 1.79 4.24
C LEU A 115 -10.57 1.70 2.73
N VAL A 116 -11.62 2.15 2.05
CA VAL A 116 -11.75 2.01 0.60
C VAL A 116 -12.45 3.22 0.00
N ASN A 117 -12.00 3.73 -1.13
CA ASN A 117 -12.78 4.66 -1.98
C ASN A 117 -13.06 4.07 -3.37
N ALA A 118 -12.52 2.88 -3.66
CA ALA A 118 -12.75 2.15 -4.90
C ALA A 118 -14.10 1.45 -4.94
N THR A 119 -14.70 1.31 -6.13
CA THR A 119 -15.91 0.50 -6.33
C THR A 119 -15.55 -0.99 -6.26
N LEU A 120 -16.21 -1.70 -5.34
CA LEU A 120 -16.07 -3.14 -5.15
C LEU A 120 -17.32 -3.83 -5.67
N SER A 121 -17.18 -4.96 -6.37
CA SER A 121 -18.33 -5.82 -6.65
C SER A 121 -18.84 -6.45 -5.35
N THR A 122 -20.06 -6.99 -5.37
CA THR A 122 -20.62 -7.74 -4.24
C THR A 122 -19.68 -8.87 -3.81
N ASP A 123 -19.17 -9.67 -4.75
CA ASP A 123 -18.26 -10.77 -4.44
C ASP A 123 -16.94 -10.29 -3.82
N GLU A 124 -16.40 -9.16 -4.27
CA GLU A 124 -15.19 -8.57 -3.69
C GLU A 124 -15.44 -8.04 -2.28
N LEU A 125 -16.62 -7.47 -2.02
CA LEU A 125 -17.02 -7.03 -0.68
C LEU A 125 -17.16 -8.22 0.26
N ARG A 126 -17.79 -9.31 -0.20
CA ARG A 126 -18.00 -10.53 0.59
C ARG A 126 -16.73 -11.31 0.87
N ASN A 127 -15.74 -11.18 -0.02
CA ASN A 127 -14.42 -11.82 0.08
C ASN A 127 -13.28 -10.81 0.34
N LEU A 128 -13.58 -9.67 0.95
CA LEU A 128 -12.66 -8.53 1.03
C LEU A 128 -11.31 -8.87 1.66
N ASP A 129 -11.29 -9.71 2.70
CA ASP A 129 -10.05 -10.13 3.35
C ASP A 129 -9.17 -10.98 2.41
N ALA A 130 -9.78 -11.88 1.63
CA ALA A 130 -9.07 -12.64 0.61
C ALA A 130 -8.60 -11.76 -0.56
N VAL A 131 -9.42 -10.79 -1.00
CA VAL A 131 -9.04 -9.81 -2.03
C VAL A 131 -7.84 -8.98 -1.58
N TYR A 132 -7.88 -8.45 -0.35
CA TYR A 132 -6.78 -7.69 0.22
C TYR A 132 -5.53 -8.54 0.38
N LYS A 133 -5.62 -9.70 1.06
CA LYS A 133 -4.47 -10.57 1.34
C LYS A 133 -3.89 -11.22 0.08
N GLY A 134 -4.72 -11.63 -0.87
CA GLY A 134 -4.27 -12.20 -2.14
C GLY A 134 -3.43 -11.21 -2.95
N ARG A 135 -3.75 -9.91 -2.86
CA ARG A 135 -3.00 -8.84 -3.52
C ARG A 135 -1.83 -8.31 -2.66
N TRP A 136 -1.92 -8.41 -1.34
CA TRP A 136 -0.90 -7.92 -0.39
C TRP A 136 0.20 -8.94 -0.07
N GLY A 137 -0.16 -10.21 0.13
CA GLY A 137 0.74 -11.29 0.57
C GLY A 137 1.84 -11.64 -0.43
N GLY A 138 1.64 -11.36 -1.72
CA GLY A 138 2.69 -11.42 -2.73
C GLY A 138 3.64 -10.23 -2.66
N GLY A 139 3.13 -9.03 -2.37
CA GLY A 139 3.94 -7.80 -2.32
C GLY A 139 4.88 -7.75 -1.13
N GLU A 140 4.37 -7.99 0.09
CA GLU A 140 5.16 -7.82 1.32
C GLU A 140 6.37 -8.78 1.41
N ASN A 141 6.19 -10.03 1.00
CA ASN A 141 7.28 -11.02 1.02
C ASN A 141 8.33 -10.73 -0.06
N VAL A 142 7.91 -10.30 -1.25
CA VAL A 142 8.85 -9.87 -2.31
C VAL A 142 9.60 -8.61 -1.87
N LEU A 143 8.94 -7.68 -1.18
CA LEU A 143 9.58 -6.51 -0.59
C LEU A 143 10.62 -6.86 0.47
N LYS A 144 10.29 -7.79 1.37
CA LYS A 144 11.24 -8.32 2.36
C LYS A 144 12.42 -9.03 1.69
N ALA A 145 12.18 -9.80 0.63
CA ALA A 145 13.24 -10.47 -0.13
C ALA A 145 14.15 -9.46 -0.85
N LEU A 146 13.59 -8.41 -1.46
CA LEU A 146 14.35 -7.32 -2.10
C LEU A 146 15.17 -6.52 -1.08
N GLN A 147 14.59 -6.23 0.09
CA GLN A 147 15.31 -5.60 1.20
C GLN A 147 16.46 -6.49 1.71
N ALA A 148 16.24 -7.80 1.81
CA ALA A 148 17.28 -8.76 2.24
C ALA A 148 18.48 -8.78 1.28
N VAL A 149 18.28 -8.50 -0.02
CA VAL A 149 19.37 -8.37 -1.00
C VAL A 149 19.89 -6.94 -1.15
N GLY A 150 19.49 -6.02 -0.28
CA GLY A 150 20.03 -4.66 -0.21
C GLY A 150 19.33 -3.63 -1.10
N PHE A 151 18.17 -3.95 -1.68
CA PHE A 151 17.36 -2.98 -2.41
C PHE A 151 16.84 -1.89 -1.46
N GLY A 152 17.20 -0.63 -1.71
CA GLY A 152 16.94 0.52 -0.83
C GLY A 152 18.07 0.84 0.16
N VAL A 153 19.15 0.06 0.19
CA VAL A 153 20.35 0.38 0.96
C VAL A 153 21.27 1.24 0.10
N ASN A 154 21.33 2.53 0.38
CA ASN A 154 22.26 3.43 -0.28
C ASN A 154 23.69 3.16 0.25
N ARG A 155 24.42 2.24 -0.40
CA ARG A 155 25.79 1.81 0.00
C ARG A 155 26.82 2.96 0.02
N SER A 156 26.48 4.14 -0.48
CA SER A 156 27.37 5.30 -0.63
C SER A 156 27.31 6.32 0.52
N ARG A 157 26.32 6.26 1.41
CA ARG A 157 26.19 7.21 2.53
C ARG A 157 26.55 6.53 3.84
N ARG A 158 27.51 7.12 4.59
CA ARG A 158 27.79 6.77 5.99
C ARG A 158 26.45 6.77 6.74
N ILE A 159 26.05 5.62 7.27
CA ILE A 159 24.78 5.44 7.97
C ILE A 159 24.92 6.13 9.33
N GLU A 160 24.38 7.34 9.47
CA GLU A 160 24.04 7.86 10.80
C GLU A 160 22.87 7.05 11.32
N LEU A 161 23.04 6.42 12.48
CA LEU A 161 21.98 5.66 13.13
C LEU A 161 21.06 6.66 13.84
N ALA A 162 19.89 6.94 13.27
CA ALA A 162 18.86 7.76 13.94
C ALA A 162 17.73 6.88 14.50
N SER A 163 17.09 7.38 15.56
CA SER A 163 15.88 6.82 16.15
C SER A 163 14.79 6.65 15.09
N SER A 164 13.93 5.64 15.24
CA SER A 164 12.93 5.33 14.21
C SER A 164 11.99 6.52 13.97
N ARG A 165 11.70 6.84 12.70
CA ARG A 165 10.76 7.91 12.26
C ARG A 165 9.39 7.87 12.96
N GLY A 166 8.97 6.69 13.42
CA GLY A 166 7.72 6.50 14.16
C GLY A 166 7.80 6.95 15.62
N ASP A 167 8.98 6.91 16.22
CA ASP A 167 9.25 7.39 17.57
C ASP A 167 9.59 8.88 17.58
N ASP A 168 10.30 9.41 16.58
CA ASP A 168 10.49 10.87 16.41
C ASP A 168 9.16 11.59 16.17
N GLY A 169 8.30 11.05 15.30
CA GLY A 169 6.97 11.61 15.09
C GLY A 169 6.06 11.46 16.31
N LYS A 170 6.25 10.41 17.14
CA LYS A 170 5.53 10.30 18.42
C LYS A 170 6.06 11.30 19.43
N LEU A 171 7.36 11.54 19.45
CA LEU A 171 8.03 12.52 20.31
C LEU A 171 7.55 13.92 19.96
N ALA A 172 7.63 14.33 18.69
CA ALA A 172 7.13 15.62 18.21
C ALA A 172 5.65 15.83 18.54
N ARG A 173 4.79 14.82 18.33
CA ARG A 173 3.36 14.91 18.73
C ARG A 173 3.14 14.93 20.24
N SER A 174 4.05 14.37 21.02
CA SER A 174 3.98 14.40 22.48
C SER A 174 4.40 15.78 23.00
N GLU A 175 5.43 16.37 22.41
CA GLU A 175 5.92 17.72 22.68
C GLU A 175 4.89 18.79 22.27
N GLU A 176 4.30 18.69 21.07
CA GLU A 176 3.22 19.60 20.62
C GLU A 176 1.99 19.55 21.55
N ARG A 177 1.61 18.33 22.01
CA ARG A 177 0.52 18.18 22.99
C ARG A 177 0.88 18.73 24.34
N TYR A 178 2.14 18.57 24.76
CA TYR A 178 2.63 19.15 26.01
C TYR A 178 2.50 20.67 25.97
N GLU A 179 2.97 21.33 24.91
CA GLU A 179 2.85 22.78 24.75
C GLU A 179 1.38 23.24 24.79
N THR A 180 0.51 22.55 24.04
CA THR A 180 -0.93 22.84 24.04
C THR A 180 -1.55 22.71 25.45
N LEU A 181 -1.16 21.68 26.21
CA LEU A 181 -1.66 21.46 27.57
C LEU A 181 -1.11 22.49 28.56
N VAL A 182 0.13 22.94 28.39
CA VAL A 182 0.72 24.02 29.20
C VAL A 182 -0.02 25.33 28.97
N ASP A 183 -0.34 25.67 27.73
CA ASP A 183 -1.11 26.88 27.42
C ASP A 183 -2.57 26.77 27.89
N THR A 184 -3.16 25.58 27.80
CA THR A 184 -4.46 25.29 28.42
C THR A 184 -4.39 25.50 29.94
N LEU A 185 -3.33 25.04 30.59
CA LEU A 185 -3.17 25.19 32.04
C LEU A 185 -3.03 26.66 32.47
N LYS A 186 -2.30 27.47 31.69
CA LYS A 186 -2.17 28.92 31.93
C LYS A 186 -3.52 29.66 31.82
N SER A 187 -4.45 29.18 30.99
CA SER A 187 -5.76 29.81 30.80
C SER A 187 -6.83 29.39 31.82
N ILE A 188 -6.57 28.37 32.64
CA ILE A 188 -7.51 27.92 33.68
C ILE A 188 -7.35 28.76 34.95
N ASN A 189 -8.40 29.49 35.34
CA ASN A 189 -8.48 30.12 36.64
C ASN A 189 -8.90 29.12 37.73
N HIS A 190 -7.94 28.32 38.23
CA HIS A 190 -8.18 27.26 39.21
C HIS A 190 -8.74 27.73 40.57
N ARG A 191 -8.74 29.04 40.83
CA ARG A 191 -9.32 29.65 42.05
C ARG A 191 -10.75 30.15 41.85
N GLY A 192 -11.27 30.12 40.62
CA GLY A 192 -12.60 30.63 40.27
C GLY A 192 -13.74 29.71 40.69
N SER A 193 -13.51 28.38 40.70
CA SER A 193 -14.53 27.41 41.10
C SER A 193 -13.95 26.00 41.36
N PRO A 194 -14.66 25.13 42.11
CA PRO A 194 -14.29 23.73 42.27
C PRO A 194 -14.22 22.94 40.95
N LYS A 195 -14.99 23.36 39.94
CA LYS A 195 -14.99 22.74 38.60
C LYS A 195 -13.70 23.07 37.85
N GLU A 196 -13.24 24.31 37.93
CA GLU A 196 -11.97 24.75 37.33
C GLU A 196 -10.76 24.15 38.06
N ALA A 197 -10.81 24.03 39.39
CA ALA A 197 -9.78 23.32 40.15
C ALA A 197 -9.62 21.86 39.68
N ARG A 198 -10.73 21.13 39.52
CA ARG A 198 -10.70 19.75 38.97
C ARG A 198 -10.20 19.71 37.52
N HIS A 199 -10.50 20.73 36.72
CA HIS A 199 -10.01 20.81 35.34
C HIS A 199 -8.49 21.02 35.32
N PHE A 200 -7.98 21.91 36.17
CA PHE A 200 -6.56 22.19 36.36
C PHE A 200 -5.80 20.92 36.76
N ASP A 201 -6.26 20.19 37.77
CA ASP A 201 -5.62 18.95 38.24
C ASP A 201 -5.54 17.88 37.14
N ARG A 202 -6.63 17.71 36.37
CA ARG A 202 -6.65 16.77 35.24
C ARG A 202 -5.67 17.16 34.14
N THR A 203 -5.50 18.46 33.90
CA THR A 203 -4.54 18.96 32.91
C THR A 203 -3.10 18.73 33.38
N LEU A 204 -2.79 18.94 34.67
CA LEU A 204 -1.49 18.58 35.25
C LEU A 204 -1.15 17.10 35.06
N VAL A 205 -2.10 16.20 35.33
CA VAL A 205 -1.90 14.75 35.15
C VAL A 205 -1.57 14.41 33.69
N LYS A 206 -2.27 15.04 32.72
CA LYS A 206 -2.00 14.83 31.29
C LYS A 206 -0.62 15.33 30.87
N ILE A 207 -0.18 16.47 31.42
CA ILE A 207 1.18 17.00 31.20
C ILE A 207 2.22 16.00 31.70
N GLY A 208 2.03 15.46 32.91
CA GLY A 208 2.91 14.43 33.46
C GLY A 208 2.96 13.17 32.59
N ALA A 209 1.81 12.74 32.05
CA ALA A 209 1.74 11.59 31.16
C ALA A 209 2.46 11.81 29.82
N GLU A 210 2.32 12.97 29.19
CA GLU A 210 3.06 13.28 27.95
C GLU A 210 4.57 13.45 28.23
N THR A 211 4.95 14.03 29.37
CA THR A 211 6.38 14.14 29.78
C THR A 211 7.02 12.76 29.94
N LEU A 212 6.35 11.86 30.68
CA LEU A 212 6.82 10.48 30.88
C LEU A 212 6.92 9.72 29.55
N LYS A 213 5.96 9.93 28.66
CA LYS A 213 5.94 9.29 27.34
C LYS A 213 7.07 9.79 26.43
N ALA A 214 7.36 11.10 26.44
CA ALA A 214 8.50 11.65 25.72
C ALA A 214 9.82 11.07 26.24
N GLN A 215 9.96 10.99 27.57
CA GLN A 215 11.15 10.42 28.21
C GLN A 215 11.32 8.92 27.89
N GLN A 216 10.26 8.13 27.99
CA GLN A 216 10.26 6.72 27.57
C GLN A 216 10.64 6.52 26.11
N ILE A 217 10.31 7.47 25.22
CA ILE A 217 10.71 7.40 23.81
C ILE A 217 12.21 7.71 23.66
N ARG A 218 12.72 8.73 24.38
CA ARG A 218 14.15 9.12 24.36
C ARG A 218 15.06 8.06 24.98
N ASP A 219 14.59 7.37 26.02
CA ASP A 219 15.36 6.36 26.74
C ASP A 219 15.37 4.98 26.05
N LYS A 220 14.66 4.82 24.92
CA LYS A 220 14.68 3.56 24.18
C LYS A 220 16.07 3.30 23.61
N PRO A 221 16.61 2.07 23.76
CA PRO A 221 17.86 1.69 23.13
C PRO A 221 17.74 1.83 21.60
N THR A 222 18.63 2.62 21.01
CA THR A 222 18.74 2.87 19.55
C THR A 222 18.97 1.59 18.72
N THR A 223 19.25 0.46 19.38
CA THR A 223 19.55 -0.83 18.75
C THR A 223 18.32 -1.73 18.51
N LYS A 224 17.18 -1.45 19.15
CA LYS A 224 15.95 -2.24 18.97
C LYS A 224 15.07 -1.54 17.93
N HIS A 225 15.02 -2.12 16.72
CA HIS A 225 14.36 -1.56 15.52
C HIS A 225 15.16 -0.50 14.72
N VAL A 226 16.48 -0.70 14.57
CA VAL A 226 17.28 0.06 13.60
C VAL A 226 16.61 -0.02 12.22
N ARG A 227 16.09 1.10 11.74
CA ARG A 227 15.63 1.28 10.36
C ARG A 227 16.48 2.38 9.74
N VAL A 228 16.78 2.22 8.46
CA VAL A 228 17.44 3.26 7.65
C VAL A 228 16.69 4.57 7.86
N VAL A 229 17.42 5.62 8.26
CA VAL A 229 16.93 6.98 8.60
C VAL A 229 15.93 7.51 7.57
N ASP A 230 16.15 7.13 6.32
CA ASP A 230 15.27 7.41 5.21
C ASP A 230 14.32 6.23 4.94
N GLY A 231 13.30 6.08 5.78
CA GLY A 231 12.13 5.22 5.48
C GLY A 231 11.45 5.52 4.12
N THR A 232 11.88 6.59 3.45
CA THR A 232 11.64 6.93 2.06
C THR A 232 12.02 5.78 1.13
N GLY A 233 13.15 5.09 1.33
CA GLY A 233 13.59 3.98 0.46
C GLY A 233 12.74 2.72 0.60
N GLU A 234 12.39 2.34 1.82
CA GLU A 234 11.46 1.22 2.07
C GLU A 234 10.08 1.53 1.51
N MET A 235 9.51 2.71 1.80
CA MET A 235 8.20 3.07 1.26
C MET A 235 8.22 3.24 -0.26
N LEU A 236 9.27 3.84 -0.83
CA LEU A 236 9.44 3.97 -2.27
C LEU A 236 9.55 2.58 -2.91
N ALA A 237 10.29 1.64 -2.33
CA ALA A 237 10.34 0.27 -2.82
C ALA A 237 8.96 -0.41 -2.75
N LYS A 238 8.20 -0.21 -1.66
CA LYS A 238 6.81 -0.70 -1.53
C LYS A 238 5.91 -0.15 -2.63
N TRP A 239 6.03 1.13 -2.93
CA TRP A 239 5.24 1.80 -3.97
C TRP A 239 5.71 1.44 -5.37
N LEU A 240 7.00 1.43 -5.66
CA LEU A 240 7.55 0.95 -6.91
C LEU A 240 7.13 -0.50 -7.17
N MET A 241 7.15 -1.36 -6.16
CA MET A 241 6.65 -2.74 -6.28
C MET A 241 5.15 -2.81 -6.54
N LEU A 242 4.34 -1.96 -5.88
CA LEU A 242 2.91 -1.87 -6.15
C LEU A 242 2.66 -1.40 -7.60
N LEU A 243 3.33 -0.33 -8.02
CA LEU A 243 3.24 0.25 -9.35
C LEU A 243 3.72 -0.73 -10.41
N LEU A 244 4.84 -1.42 -10.17
CA LEU A 244 5.35 -2.49 -11.02
C LEU A 244 4.36 -3.63 -11.08
N THR A 245 3.85 -4.11 -9.95
CA THR A 245 2.88 -5.22 -9.92
C THR A 245 1.59 -4.85 -10.65
N ASN A 246 1.15 -3.59 -10.54
CA ASN A 246 -0.01 -3.07 -11.26
C ASN A 246 0.26 -2.94 -12.76
N ALA A 247 1.40 -2.38 -13.15
CA ALA A 247 1.83 -2.30 -14.56
C ALA A 247 1.92 -3.70 -15.18
N LEU A 248 2.45 -4.65 -14.43
CA LEU A 248 2.51 -6.06 -14.79
C LEU A 248 1.11 -6.63 -14.97
N ALA A 249 0.20 -6.45 -14.00
CA ALA A 249 -1.17 -6.96 -14.09
C ALA A 249 -1.94 -6.39 -15.30
N ILE A 250 -1.82 -5.08 -15.58
CA ILE A 250 -2.45 -4.44 -16.74
C ILE A 250 -1.89 -5.02 -18.04
N THR A 251 -0.56 -5.14 -18.12
CA THR A 251 0.14 -5.68 -19.28
C THR A 251 -0.33 -7.12 -19.52
N LEU A 252 -0.26 -7.98 -18.51
CA LEU A 252 -0.70 -9.38 -18.57
C LEU A 252 -2.19 -9.52 -18.91
N GLY A 253 -3.05 -8.61 -18.46
CA GLY A 253 -4.49 -8.61 -18.76
C GLY A 253 -4.83 -8.53 -20.25
N ARG A 254 -3.91 -8.01 -21.09
CA ARG A 254 -4.05 -7.96 -22.56
C ARG A 254 -3.76 -9.30 -23.25
N SER A 255 -3.34 -10.31 -22.49
CA SER A 255 -3.10 -11.65 -23.00
C SER A 255 -4.39 -12.34 -23.43
N ARG A 256 -4.30 -13.11 -24.52
CA ARG A 256 -5.38 -14.01 -24.96
C ARG A 256 -5.36 -15.33 -24.19
N ILE A 257 -4.26 -15.67 -23.54
CA ILE A 257 -4.09 -16.91 -22.78
C ILE A 257 -4.50 -16.68 -21.31
N PRO A 258 -5.52 -17.39 -20.79
CA PRO A 258 -6.00 -17.21 -19.42
C PRO A 258 -4.91 -17.36 -18.35
N ALA A 259 -4.03 -18.36 -18.50
CA ALA A 259 -2.94 -18.61 -17.57
C ALA A 259 -1.90 -17.47 -17.50
N VAL A 260 -1.75 -16.70 -18.58
CA VAL A 260 -0.86 -15.53 -18.61
C VAL A 260 -1.51 -14.33 -17.93
N ARG A 261 -2.84 -14.15 -18.06
CA ARG A 261 -3.57 -13.04 -17.42
C ARG A 261 -3.48 -13.05 -15.88
N THR A 262 -3.42 -14.24 -15.29
CA THR A 262 -3.36 -14.42 -13.83
C THR A 262 -1.96 -14.80 -13.33
N MET A 263 -0.94 -14.65 -14.18
CA MET A 263 0.41 -15.08 -13.89
C MET A 263 1.03 -14.28 -12.75
N THR A 264 1.66 -14.99 -11.80
CA THR A 264 2.32 -14.35 -10.64
C THR A 264 3.65 -13.70 -11.05
N PRO A 265 4.16 -12.72 -10.30
CA PRO A 265 5.48 -12.13 -10.55
C PRO A 265 6.62 -13.16 -10.56
N ALA A 266 6.54 -14.18 -9.70
CA ALA A 266 7.53 -15.26 -9.66
C ALA A 266 7.53 -16.05 -10.98
N ARG A 267 6.35 -16.42 -11.48
CA ARG A 267 6.23 -17.15 -12.73
C ARG A 267 6.63 -16.30 -13.95
N LEU A 268 6.29 -15.01 -13.93
CA LEU A 268 6.76 -14.05 -14.93
C LEU A 268 8.30 -13.95 -14.94
N ASN A 269 8.92 -13.95 -13.76
CA ASN A 269 10.38 -13.93 -13.65
C ASN A 269 11.00 -15.21 -14.24
N GLU A 270 10.47 -16.38 -13.92
CA GLU A 270 10.95 -17.65 -14.48
C GLU A 270 10.85 -17.70 -16.02
N LEU A 271 9.73 -17.21 -16.56
CA LEU A 271 9.42 -17.34 -17.99
C LEU A 271 9.99 -16.22 -18.86
N LEU A 272 10.17 -15.01 -18.31
CA LEU A 272 10.58 -13.82 -19.06
C LEU A 272 11.73 -13.06 -18.39
N LEU A 273 11.51 -12.45 -17.22
CA LEU A 273 12.43 -11.43 -16.68
C LEU A 273 13.77 -11.99 -16.20
N GLY A 274 13.78 -13.24 -15.73
CA GLY A 274 14.95 -13.96 -15.25
C GLY A 274 15.62 -14.81 -16.33
N ARG A 275 15.15 -14.76 -17.59
CA ARG A 275 15.79 -15.48 -18.70
C ARG A 275 17.09 -14.78 -19.09
N SER A 276 18.09 -15.56 -19.46
CA SER A 276 19.28 -15.04 -20.12
C SER A 276 18.89 -14.29 -21.39
N THR A 277 19.47 -13.11 -21.59
CA THR A 277 19.19 -12.26 -22.75
C THR A 277 20.46 -11.80 -23.43
N VAL A 278 20.39 -11.64 -24.75
CA VAL A 278 21.39 -10.92 -25.54
C VAL A 278 20.75 -9.62 -26.00
N ALA A 279 21.38 -8.49 -25.68
CA ALA A 279 20.89 -7.17 -26.09
C ALA A 279 21.53 -6.74 -27.40
N SER A 280 20.72 -6.26 -28.34
CA SER A 280 21.16 -5.52 -29.53
C SER A 280 20.68 -4.08 -29.43
N VAL A 281 21.60 -3.13 -29.49
CA VAL A 281 21.32 -1.71 -29.33
C VAL A 281 21.49 -1.00 -30.67
N SER A 282 20.45 -0.26 -31.06
CA SER A 282 20.44 0.61 -32.24
C SER A 282 20.11 2.04 -31.83
N ALA A 283 20.18 2.97 -32.78
CA ALA A 283 19.84 4.37 -32.54
C ALA A 283 18.44 4.55 -31.92
N ASN A 284 17.45 3.78 -32.42
CA ASN A 284 16.03 3.98 -32.08
C ASN A 284 15.46 2.87 -31.17
N ALA A 285 16.16 1.74 -31.00
CA ALA A 285 15.63 0.60 -30.27
C ALA A 285 16.70 -0.22 -29.54
N ILE A 286 16.31 -0.81 -28.42
CA ILE A 286 17.06 -1.84 -27.70
C ILE A 286 16.25 -3.14 -27.86
N THR A 287 16.80 -4.14 -28.53
CA THR A 287 16.16 -5.45 -28.68
C THR A 287 16.79 -6.45 -27.74
N LEU A 288 15.99 -7.03 -26.85
CA LEU A 288 16.41 -8.13 -25.96
C LEU A 288 15.99 -9.46 -26.59
N TYR A 289 16.98 -10.29 -26.91
CA TYR A 289 16.78 -11.64 -27.39
C TYR A 289 16.83 -12.62 -26.22
N LEU A 290 15.68 -13.14 -25.80
CA LEU A 290 15.56 -14.04 -24.67
C LEU A 290 15.75 -15.51 -25.07
N GLU A 291 16.36 -16.28 -24.18
CA GLU A 291 16.52 -17.72 -24.36
C GLU A 291 15.17 -18.45 -24.27
N PRO A 292 14.77 -19.21 -25.31
CA PRO A 292 13.51 -19.92 -25.32
C PRO A 292 13.45 -21.01 -24.24
N ILE A 293 12.25 -21.27 -23.74
CA ILE A 293 11.99 -22.44 -22.91
C ILE A 293 11.66 -23.63 -23.81
N HIS A 294 12.17 -24.81 -23.46
CA HIS A 294 12.01 -26.02 -24.26
C HIS A 294 10.69 -26.75 -23.99
N GLU A 295 10.16 -26.65 -22.78
CA GLU A 295 8.87 -27.22 -22.42
C GLU A 295 7.74 -26.52 -23.19
N TYR A 296 6.91 -27.31 -23.91
CA TYR A 296 5.92 -26.80 -24.85
C TYR A 296 4.95 -25.78 -24.25
N ARG A 297 4.33 -26.10 -23.10
CA ARG A 297 3.35 -25.22 -22.43
C ARG A 297 3.98 -23.91 -21.97
N ASP A 298 5.16 -23.99 -21.39
CA ASP A 298 5.88 -22.80 -20.93
C ASP A 298 6.42 -21.96 -22.07
N ARG A 299 6.78 -22.59 -23.19
CA ARG A 299 7.17 -21.89 -24.42
C ARG A 299 6.00 -21.11 -25.01
N GLU A 300 4.79 -21.66 -24.96
CA GLU A 300 3.58 -20.96 -25.39
C GLU A 300 3.30 -19.73 -24.51
N HIS A 301 3.35 -19.90 -23.18
CA HIS A 301 3.22 -18.79 -22.24
C HIS A 301 4.31 -17.73 -22.43
N GLN A 302 5.56 -18.16 -22.63
CA GLN A 302 6.68 -17.25 -22.86
C GLN A 302 6.51 -16.46 -24.16
N ARG A 303 6.02 -17.08 -25.24
CA ARG A 303 5.72 -16.37 -26.51
C ARG A 303 4.65 -15.30 -26.30
N GLU A 304 3.61 -15.63 -25.57
CA GLU A 304 2.54 -14.69 -25.28
C GLU A 304 3.02 -13.54 -24.38
N LEU A 305 3.87 -13.81 -23.38
CA LEU A 305 4.52 -12.79 -22.58
C LEU A 305 5.37 -11.84 -23.44
N VAL A 306 6.18 -12.38 -24.35
CA VAL A 306 6.97 -11.55 -25.29
C VAL A 306 6.06 -10.67 -26.13
N ARG A 307 4.98 -11.22 -26.71
CA ARG A 307 4.00 -10.44 -27.50
C ARG A 307 3.42 -9.29 -26.69
N VAL A 308 2.88 -9.61 -25.51
CA VAL A 308 2.17 -8.67 -24.65
C VAL A 308 3.07 -7.51 -24.19
N PHE A 309 4.33 -7.80 -23.86
CA PHE A 309 5.29 -6.76 -23.45
C PHE A 309 5.88 -5.98 -24.65
N ASP A 310 6.03 -6.59 -25.83
CA ASP A 310 6.44 -5.88 -27.06
C ASP A 310 5.33 -4.89 -27.48
N GLU A 311 4.06 -5.29 -27.36
CA GLU A 311 2.89 -4.43 -27.61
C GLU A 311 2.68 -3.33 -26.55
N ALA A 312 3.23 -3.50 -25.35
CA ALA A 312 3.24 -2.43 -24.35
C ALA A 312 4.14 -1.25 -24.76
N ALA A 313 4.90 -1.36 -25.86
CA ALA A 313 5.69 -0.29 -26.46
C ALA A 313 6.62 0.41 -25.44
N LEU A 314 7.24 -0.39 -24.57
CA LEU A 314 8.11 0.11 -23.52
C LEU A 314 9.28 0.90 -24.09
N THR A 315 9.71 1.95 -23.39
CA THR A 315 10.88 2.74 -23.78
C THR A 315 11.91 2.79 -22.66
N LEU A 316 13.19 2.82 -23.03
CA LEU A 316 14.31 2.96 -22.12
C LEU A 316 15.28 3.98 -22.71
N THR A 317 15.54 5.08 -21.98
CA THR A 317 16.43 6.17 -22.45
C THR A 317 16.06 6.74 -23.82
N GLY A 318 14.76 6.89 -24.08
CA GLY A 318 14.24 7.39 -25.36
C GLY A 318 14.26 6.38 -26.52
N ARG A 319 14.70 5.15 -26.29
CA ARG A 319 14.70 4.06 -27.28
C ARG A 319 13.56 3.09 -27.02
N THR A 320 12.94 2.55 -28.07
CA THR A 320 11.93 1.49 -27.91
C THR A 320 12.59 0.19 -27.47
N LEU A 321 12.08 -0.42 -26.41
CA LEU A 321 12.47 -1.76 -25.99
C LEU A 321 11.66 -2.78 -26.79
N ARG A 322 12.35 -3.72 -27.43
CA ARG A 322 11.74 -4.82 -28.18
C ARG A 322 12.13 -6.15 -27.56
N LEU A 323 11.19 -7.08 -27.47
CA LEU A 323 11.42 -8.40 -26.91
C LEU A 323 11.27 -9.45 -28.01
N ARG A 324 12.25 -10.35 -28.13
CA ARG A 324 12.26 -11.42 -29.12
C ARG A 324 12.77 -12.71 -28.50
N LEU A 325 12.20 -13.85 -28.89
CA LEU A 325 12.81 -15.14 -28.55
C LEU A 325 13.93 -15.46 -29.52
N ARG A 326 15.05 -15.98 -29.01
CA ARG A 326 16.11 -16.51 -29.86
C ARG A 326 15.56 -17.69 -30.67
N LYS A 327 16.00 -17.80 -31.91
CA LYS A 327 15.82 -19.05 -32.68
C LYS A 327 16.56 -20.15 -31.92
N ALA A 328 15.89 -21.28 -31.69
CA ALA A 328 16.56 -22.43 -31.12
C ALA A 328 17.75 -22.78 -32.02
N SER A 329 18.96 -22.83 -31.46
CA SER A 329 20.14 -23.33 -32.15
C SER A 329 19.92 -24.81 -32.44
N GLY A 330 19.45 -25.13 -33.66
CA GLY A 330 19.12 -26.49 -34.08
C GLY A 330 18.03 -26.60 -35.15
N ALA A 331 17.85 -25.57 -35.99
CA ALA A 331 17.05 -25.66 -37.21
C ALA A 331 17.87 -25.06 -38.36
N GLU A 332 18.93 -25.77 -38.72
CA GLU A 332 19.39 -25.93 -40.10
C GLU A 332 18.98 -27.32 -40.55
#